data_AF-C5LN74-F1
#
_entry.id   AF-C5LN74-F1
#
_cell.length_a   1.000
_cell.length_b   1.000
_cell.length_c   1.000
_cell.angle_alpha   90.00
_cell.angle_beta   90.00
_cell.angle_gamma   90.00
#
_symmetry.space_group_name_H-M   'P 1'
#
loop_
_entity.id
_entity.type
_entity.pdbx_description
1 polymer ?
#
loop_
_entity_poly.entity_id
_entity_poly.type
_entity_poly.pdbx_seq_one_letter_code
_entity_poly.pdbx_strand_id
1 'polypeptide(L)'
;MVLTVILFGNELITSSLVAVAFTSLVISELLNVASEVHPNWHPLMIVAELLSIVIYVYSIFILRSNFDLDTIFSIDFLWKVAVITAVSWIP
;
A
#
# COMPACT_ATOMS: atom_id res chain seq x y z
N MET A 1 -3.55 -15.98 -6.39
CA MET A 1 -3.89 -15.93 -7.83
C MET A 1 -5.40 -15.82 -8.07
N VAL A 2 -6.25 -16.68 -7.50
CA VAL A 2 -7.72 -16.62 -7.74
C VAL A 2 -8.36 -15.33 -7.20
N LEU A 3 -8.00 -14.90 -5.99
CA LEU A 3 -8.52 -13.65 -5.40
C LEU A 3 -8.21 -12.41 -6.26
N THR A 4 -7.00 -12.35 -6.83
CA THR A 4 -6.55 -11.27 -7.70
C THR A 4 -7.36 -11.19 -9.00
N VAL A 5 -7.72 -12.32 -9.59
CA VAL A 5 -8.54 -12.38 -10.81
C VAL A 5 -9.97 -11.90 -10.53
N ILE A 6 -10.51 -12.19 -9.35
CA ILE A 6 -11.84 -11.73 -8.93
C ILE A 6 -11.83 -10.21 -8.66
N LEU A 7 -10.79 -9.70 -8.00
CA LEU A 7 -10.70 -8.27 -7.65
C LEU A 7 -10.33 -7.36 -8.83
N PHE A 8 -9.59 -7.89 -9.81
CA PHE A 8 -8.98 -7.09 -10.89
C PHE A 8 -9.22 -7.63 -12.30
N GLY A 9 -10.17 -8.56 -12.50
CA GLY A 9 -10.38 -9.27 -13.79
C GLY A 9 -10.32 -8.40 -15.05
N ASN A 10 -10.80 -7.15 -14.99
CA ASN A 10 -10.79 -6.18 -16.10
C ASN A 10 -9.69 -5.09 -16.01
N GLU A 11 -9.01 -4.98 -14.87
CA GLU A 11 -7.98 -3.98 -14.55
C GLU A 11 -6.55 -4.56 -14.54
N LEU A 12 -6.41 -5.88 -14.71
CA LEU A 12 -5.12 -6.62 -14.75
C LEU A 12 -4.16 -6.12 -15.85
N ILE A 13 -4.65 -5.33 -16.81
CA ILE A 13 -3.91 -4.86 -18.00
C ILE A 13 -3.37 -3.42 -17.80
N THR A 14 -3.75 -2.70 -16.73
CA THR A 14 -3.51 -1.24 -16.62
C THR A 14 -2.92 -0.84 -15.27
N SER A 15 -2.21 0.30 -15.23
CA SER A 15 -1.39 0.81 -14.11
C SER A 15 -2.04 0.83 -12.72
N SER A 16 -3.38 0.74 -12.63
CA SER A 16 -4.15 0.63 -11.39
C SER A 16 -3.78 -0.60 -10.54
N LEU A 17 -3.48 -1.76 -11.14
CA LEU A 17 -3.10 -2.96 -10.38
C LEU A 17 -1.78 -2.75 -9.63
N VAL A 18 -0.78 -2.19 -10.32
CA VAL A 18 0.54 -1.92 -9.74
C VAL A 18 0.42 -0.91 -8.60
N ALA A 19 -0.45 0.10 -8.76
CA ALA A 19 -0.69 1.09 -7.72
C ALA A 19 -1.31 0.50 -6.45
N VAL A 20 -2.30 -0.38 -6.59
CA VAL A 20 -2.94 -1.06 -5.45
C VAL A 20 -1.97 -2.03 -4.78
N ALA A 21 -1.26 -2.85 -5.55
CA ALA A 21 -0.29 -3.80 -5.01
C ALA A 21 0.85 -3.08 -4.26
N PHE A 22 1.43 -2.04 -4.85
CA PHE A 22 2.48 -1.27 -4.23
C PHE A 22 2.02 -0.60 -2.93
N THR A 23 0.85 0.04 -2.95
CA THR A 23 0.30 0.72 -1.76
C THR A 23 -0.05 -0.26 -0.64
N SER A 24 -0.70 -1.38 -0.97
CA SER A 24 -1.06 -2.40 0.03
C SER A 24 0.18 -3.03 0.67
N LEU A 25 1.25 -3.23 -0.09
CA LEU A 25 2.51 -3.78 0.40
C LEU A 25 3.21 -2.79 1.34
N VAL A 26 3.33 -1.51 0.97
CA VAL A 26 3.90 -0.46 1.84
C VAL A 26 3.11 -0.35 3.14
N ILE A 27 1.77 -0.34 3.07
CA ILE A 27 0.92 -0.29 4.26
C ILE A 27 1.10 -1.53 5.13
N SER A 28 1.18 -2.73 4.53
CA SER A 28 1.37 -3.98 5.27
C SER A 28 2.70 -3.99 6.03
N GLU A 29 3.78 -3.52 5.40
CA GLU A 29 5.09 -3.41 6.05
C GLU A 29 5.08 -2.37 7.19
N LEU A 30 4.46 -1.21 6.98
CA LEU A 30 4.28 -0.20 8.04
C LEU A 30 3.49 -0.74 9.22
N LEU A 31 2.40 -1.48 8.97
CA LEU A 31 1.62 -2.13 10.03
C LEU A 31 2.44 -3.19 10.77
N ASN A 32 3.22 -4.00 10.04
CA ASN A 32 4.08 -5.02 10.64
C ASN A 32 5.13 -4.40 11.55
N VAL A 33 5.80 -3.34 11.07
CA VAL A 33 6.73 -2.54 11.88
C VAL A 33 6.00 -1.98 13.09
N ALA A 34 4.87 -1.27 12.93
CA ALA A 34 4.12 -0.72 14.06
C ALA A 34 3.73 -1.77 15.12
N SER A 35 3.42 -3.01 14.71
CA SER A 35 3.13 -4.11 15.66
C SER A 35 4.37 -4.67 16.36
N GLU A 36 5.50 -4.79 15.66
CA GLU A 36 6.78 -5.31 16.20
C GLU A 36 7.42 -4.34 17.22
N VAL A 37 7.09 -3.06 17.10
CA VAL A 37 7.67 -1.95 17.86
C VAL A 37 7.25 -1.91 19.35
N HIS A 38 6.21 -2.63 19.72
CA HIS A 38 5.83 -2.78 21.12
C HIS A 38 6.88 -3.63 21.86
N PRO A 39 7.54 -3.17 22.97
CA PRO A 39 7.18 -2.11 23.92
C PRO A 39 8.14 -0.91 24.03
N ASN A 40 9.23 -0.86 23.26
CA ASN A 40 10.25 0.20 23.34
C ASN A 40 10.23 1.08 22.09
N TRP A 41 9.54 2.21 22.17
CA TRP A 41 9.52 3.20 21.11
C TRP A 41 10.87 3.90 21.01
N HIS A 42 11.75 3.39 20.16
CA HIS A 42 13.00 4.07 19.88
C HIS A 42 12.74 5.25 18.91
N PRO A 43 13.20 6.47 19.19
CA PRO A 43 12.94 7.63 18.33
C PRO A 43 13.42 7.45 16.88
N LEU A 44 14.49 6.69 16.66
CA LEU A 44 14.98 6.37 15.29
C LEU A 44 13.98 5.59 14.44
N MET A 45 13.12 4.81 15.08
CA MET A 45 12.21 3.89 14.41
C MET A 45 10.91 4.61 14.03
N ILE A 46 10.47 5.59 14.84
CA ILE A 46 9.47 6.58 14.42
C ILE A 46 9.98 7.35 13.19
N VAL A 47 11.26 7.75 13.18
CA VAL A 47 11.87 8.44 12.02
C VAL A 47 11.91 7.52 10.80
N ALA A 48 12.22 6.23 10.95
CA ALA A 48 12.21 5.27 9.85
C ALA A 48 10.80 5.08 9.26
N GLU A 49 9.78 5.04 10.12
CA GLU A 49 8.37 4.93 9.70
C GLU A 49 7.91 6.17 8.94
N LEU A 50 8.21 7.37 9.47
CA LEU A 50 7.96 8.65 8.80
C LEU A 50 8.70 8.75 7.46
N LEU A 51 9.97 8.36 7.41
CA LEU A 51 10.77 8.37 6.19
C LEU A 51 10.17 7.46 5.12
N SER A 52 9.65 6.30 5.53
CA SER A 52 8.99 5.34 4.63
C SER A 52 7.72 5.95 4.01
N ILE A 53 6.93 6.68 4.82
CA ILE A 53 5.76 7.43 4.32
C ILE A 53 6.18 8.52 3.33
N VAL A 54 7.24 9.28 3.64
CA VAL A 54 7.77 10.32 2.73
C VAL A 54 8.23 9.72 1.40
N ILE A 55 8.95 8.59 1.44
CA ILE A 55 9.40 7.88 0.25
C ILE A 55 8.20 7.36 -0.56
N TYR A 56 7.14 6.88 0.09
CA TYR A 56 5.91 6.48 -0.59
C TYR A 56 5.27 7.65 -1.33
N VAL A 57 5.11 8.81 -0.67
CA VAL A 57 4.57 10.02 -1.32
C VAL A 57 5.45 10.45 -2.49
N TYR A 58 6.78 10.43 -2.33
CA TYR A 58 7.71 10.76 -3.41
C TYR A 58 7.62 9.77 -4.58
N SER A 59 7.38 8.50 -4.29
CA SER A 59 7.17 7.46 -5.30
C SER A 59 5.91 7.72 -6.14
N ILE A 60 4.82 8.19 -5.53
CA ILE A 60 3.61 8.60 -6.26
C ILE A 60 3.92 9.75 -7.24
N PHE A 61 4.74 10.72 -6.82
CA PHE A 61 5.13 11.85 -7.68
C PHE A 61 6.02 11.42 -8.85
N ILE A 62 6.98 10.52 -8.64
CA ILE A 62 7.85 10.01 -9.71
C ILE A 62 7.05 9.12 -10.66
N LEU A 63 6.22 8.22 -10.14
CA LEU A 63 5.46 7.25 -10.92
C LEU A 63 4.10 7.80 -11.38
N ARG A 64 3.94 9.12 -11.49
CA ARG A 64 2.68 9.77 -11.89
C ARG A 64 2.15 9.33 -13.27
N SER A 65 3.02 8.78 -14.12
CA SER A 65 2.61 8.15 -15.39
C SER A 65 1.82 6.83 -15.21
N ASN A 66 1.90 6.21 -14.03
CA ASN A 66 1.24 4.97 -13.66
C ASN A 66 0.23 5.16 -12.50
N PHE A 67 0.40 6.20 -11.70
CA PHE A 67 -0.47 6.53 -10.58
C PHE A 67 -1.33 7.74 -10.94
N ASP A 68 -2.49 7.48 -11.54
CA ASP A 68 -3.50 8.53 -11.69
C ASP A 68 -4.08 8.88 -10.31
N LEU A 69 -3.97 10.14 -9.91
CA LEU A 69 -4.37 10.62 -8.58
C LEU A 69 -5.88 10.45 -8.35
N ASP A 70 -6.69 10.55 -9.40
CA ASP A 70 -8.12 10.26 -9.37
C ASP A 70 -8.41 8.79 -9.05
N THR A 71 -7.52 7.88 -9.46
CA THR A 71 -7.66 6.45 -9.16
C THR A 71 -7.28 6.17 -7.70
N ILE A 72 -6.23 6.81 -7.17
CA ILE A 72 -5.81 6.65 -5.77
C ILE A 72 -6.90 7.13 -4.78
N PHE A 73 -7.60 8.22 -5.10
CA PHE A 73 -8.67 8.75 -4.26
C PHE A 73 -10.03 8.07 -4.47
N SER A 74 -10.15 7.17 -5.44
CA SER A 74 -11.39 6.45 -5.67
C SER A 74 -11.69 5.48 -4.52
N ILE A 75 -12.97 5.38 -4.15
CA ILE A 75 -13.43 4.43 -3.14
C ILE A 75 -13.11 2.99 -3.55
N ASP A 76 -13.07 2.72 -4.87
CA ASP A 76 -12.71 1.43 -5.45
C ASP A 76 -11.26 1.04 -5.18
N PHE A 77 -10.36 2.02 -5.10
CA PHE A 77 -8.96 1.78 -4.77
C PHE A 77 -8.79 1.47 -3.29
N LEU A 78 -9.43 2.27 -2.43
CA LEU A 78 -9.34 2.15 -0.97
C LEU A 78 -9.81 0.78 -0.46
N TRP A 79 -10.95 0.26 -0.94
CA TRP A 79 -11.44 -1.04 -0.47
C TRP A 79 -10.55 -2.19 -0.95
N LYS A 80 -10.03 -2.14 -2.19
CA LYS A 80 -9.12 -3.17 -2.72
C LYS A 80 -7.82 -3.20 -1.93
N VAL A 81 -7.23 -2.03 -1.64
CA VAL A 81 -6.04 -1.89 -0.79
C VAL A 81 -6.34 -2.46 0.61
N ALA A 82 -7.45 -2.06 1.23
CA ALA A 82 -7.81 -2.51 2.57
C ALA A 82 -7.99 -4.04 2.66
N VAL A 83 -8.65 -4.66 1.67
CA VAL A 83 -8.82 -6.12 1.62
C VAL A 83 -7.48 -6.83 1.46
N ILE A 84 -6.60 -6.35 0.58
CA ILE A 84 -5.28 -6.97 0.37
C ILE A 84 -4.41 -6.81 1.61
N THR A 85 -4.36 -5.62 2.20
CA THR A 85 -3.61 -5.38 3.44
C THR A 85 -4.16 -6.24 4.58
N ALA A 86 -5.48 -6.34 4.75
CA ALA A 86 -6.07 -7.17 5.82
C ALA A 86 -5.73 -8.66 5.64
N VAL A 87 -5.83 -9.19 4.42
CA VAL A 87 -5.46 -10.59 4.13
C VAL A 87 -3.95 -10.82 4.23
N SER A 88 -3.12 -9.81 3.93
CA SER A 88 -1.66 -9.92 3.99
C SER A 88 -1.11 -9.78 5.42
N TRP A 89 -1.79 -9.01 6.26
CA TRP A 89 -1.34 -8.74 7.63
C TRP A 89 -1.86 -9.79 8.63
N ILE A 90 -2.98 -10.45 8.32
CA ILE A 90 -3.48 -11.59 9.10
C ILE A 90 -2.83 -12.87 8.53
N PRO A 91 -2.05 -13.62 9.33
CA PRO A 91 -1.31 -14.81 8.87
C PRO A 91 -2.21 -15.98 8.45
#